data_AF-A0A1A6BF96-F1
#
_entry.id   AF-A0A1A6BF96-F1
#
_cell.length_a   1.000
_cell.length_b   1.000
_cell.length_c   1.000
_cell.angle_alpha   90.00
_cell.angle_beta   90.00
_cell.angle_gamma   90.00
#
_symmetry.space_group_name_H-M   'P 1'
#
loop_
_entity.id
_entity.type
_entity.pdbx_description
1 polymer ?
#
loop_
_entity_poly.entity_id
_entity_poly.type
_entity_poly.pdbx_seq_one_letter_code
_entity_poly.pdbx_strand_id
1 'polypeptide(L)'
;MTSRHISNAGKFIAAAGVAIGMFASSTGIAHAEASAPVGFWTTGTGSEQLLVSQSGCSLANAAGVPTTSGPCSWNPSSRGGILTILSSQTRRPAPVYFNVIWVNQSTITVEGDVFYRR
;
A
#
# COMPACT_ATOMS: atom_id res chain seq x y z
N MET A 1 57.78 -33.44 -39.09
CA MET A 1 59.10 -33.67 -38.47
C MET A 1 59.24 -32.77 -37.26
N THR A 2 59.31 -33.40 -36.10
CA THR A 2 60.09 -33.07 -34.90
C THR A 2 60.78 -31.69 -34.82
N SER A 3 60.54 -30.95 -33.74
CA SER A 3 61.63 -30.57 -32.82
C SER A 3 61.08 -30.04 -31.48
N ARG A 4 61.75 -30.42 -30.39
CA ARG A 4 61.44 -30.08 -28.99
C ARG A 4 62.46 -29.07 -28.43
N HIS A 5 62.09 -28.51 -27.27
CA HIS A 5 62.90 -27.86 -26.22
C HIS A 5 63.27 -26.39 -26.48
N ILE A 6 63.07 -25.46 -25.54
CA ILE A 6 63.85 -25.19 -24.29
C ILE A 6 62.97 -24.26 -23.40
N SER A 7 62.53 -24.61 -22.19
CA SER A 7 63.17 -24.59 -20.84
C SER A 7 63.26 -23.22 -20.14
N ASN A 8 62.97 -23.29 -18.82
CA ASN A 8 63.26 -22.40 -17.69
C ASN A 8 62.23 -21.30 -17.36
N ALA A 9 61.41 -21.49 -16.32
CA ALA A 9 61.72 -21.50 -14.88
C ALA A 9 61.77 -20.07 -14.29
N GLY A 10 60.62 -19.64 -13.76
CA GLY A 10 60.50 -18.56 -12.79
C GLY A 10 59.46 -18.98 -11.77
N LYS A 11 59.90 -19.64 -10.68
CA LYS A 11 59.12 -19.82 -9.45
C LYS A 11 58.80 -18.42 -8.90
N PHE A 12 57.61 -18.16 -8.37
CA PHE A 12 57.41 -17.51 -7.07
C PHE A 12 55.93 -17.57 -6.64
N ILE A 13 55.69 -18.40 -5.62
CA ILE A 13 54.90 -18.17 -4.41
C ILE A 13 53.37 -17.94 -4.55
N ALA A 14 52.69 -18.95 -3.99
CA ALA A 14 51.31 -19.02 -3.54
C ALA A 14 50.81 -17.79 -2.75
N ALA A 15 49.51 -17.49 -2.89
CA ALA A 15 48.64 -17.28 -1.73
C ALA A 15 47.17 -17.38 -2.17
N ALA A 16 46.44 -18.22 -1.45
CA ALA A 16 45.00 -18.37 -1.53
C ALA A 16 44.29 -17.06 -1.16
N GLY A 17 43.14 -16.81 -1.77
CA GLY A 17 42.26 -15.69 -1.44
C GLY A 17 40.87 -15.91 -2.01
N VAL A 18 40.18 -16.94 -1.51
CA VAL A 18 38.72 -17.06 -1.68
C VAL A 18 38.10 -15.89 -0.93
N ALA A 19 37.57 -14.92 -1.65
CA ALA A 19 36.63 -13.94 -1.11
C ALA A 19 35.35 -14.02 -1.94
N ILE A 20 34.53 -15.03 -1.62
CA ILE A 20 33.11 -15.02 -1.99
C ILE A 20 32.51 -13.87 -1.20
N GLY A 21 32.43 -12.70 -1.84
CA GLY A 21 31.70 -11.56 -1.32
C GLY A 21 30.23 -11.93 -1.24
N MET A 22 29.81 -12.43 -0.07
CA MET A 22 28.41 -12.47 0.30
C MET A 22 27.93 -11.04 0.38
N PHE A 23 27.36 -10.54 -0.71
CA PHE A 23 26.45 -9.42 -0.67
C PHE A 23 25.24 -9.89 0.15
N ALA A 24 25.30 -9.67 1.46
CA ALA A 24 24.14 -9.68 2.32
C ALA A 24 23.26 -8.50 1.91
N SER A 25 22.53 -8.65 0.82
CA SER A 25 21.41 -7.78 0.50
C SER A 25 20.37 -8.01 1.60
N SER A 26 20.37 -7.13 2.60
CA SER A 26 19.22 -6.96 3.48
C SER A 26 18.07 -6.48 2.61
N THR A 27 17.34 -7.41 2.01
CA THR A 27 16.00 -7.14 1.52
C THR A 27 15.17 -6.85 2.75
N GLY A 28 15.12 -5.58 3.16
CA GLY A 28 14.12 -5.14 4.12
C GLY A 28 12.78 -5.65 3.61
N ILE A 29 12.03 -6.36 4.46
CA ILE A 29 10.72 -6.88 4.09
C ILE A 29 9.87 -5.67 3.72
N ALA A 30 9.62 -5.48 2.42
CA ALA A 30 8.69 -4.47 1.95
C ALA A 30 7.31 -4.91 2.44
N HIS A 31 6.81 -4.27 3.49
CA HIS A 31 5.44 -4.49 3.94
C HIS A 31 4.51 -3.98 2.84
N ALA A 32 3.64 -4.86 2.32
CA ALA A 32 2.65 -4.47 1.33
C ALA A 32 1.70 -3.42 1.95
N GLU A 33 1.60 -2.28 1.28
CA GLU A 33 0.66 -1.22 1.61
C GLU A 33 -0.77 -1.65 1.24
N ALA A 34 -1.74 -1.39 2.11
CA ALA A 34 -3.13 -1.71 1.80
C ALA A 34 -3.68 -0.78 0.72
N SER A 35 -4.42 -1.35 -0.24
CA SER A 35 -5.09 -0.57 -1.28
C SER A 35 -6.25 0.26 -0.71
N ALA A 36 -6.57 1.35 -1.39
CA ALA A 36 -7.76 2.13 -1.08
C ALA A 36 -9.02 1.24 -1.19
N PRO A 37 -10.00 1.42 -0.30
CA PRO A 37 -11.23 0.61 -0.28
C PRO A 37 -12.21 1.01 -1.39
N VAL A 38 -11.81 0.92 -2.65
CA VAL A 38 -12.66 1.28 -3.79
C VAL A 38 -13.91 0.39 -3.83
N GLY A 39 -15.08 1.00 -3.80
CA GLY A 39 -16.37 0.32 -3.79
C GLY A 39 -17.47 1.11 -3.10
N PHE A 40 -18.64 0.48 -3.01
CA PHE A 40 -19.77 0.93 -2.22
C PHE A 40 -19.86 0.08 -0.95
N TRP A 41 -19.95 0.74 0.19
CA TRP A 41 -19.90 0.14 1.51
C TRP A 41 -21.02 0.68 2.37
N THR A 42 -21.60 -0.14 3.23
CA THR A 42 -22.65 0.30 4.14
C THR A 42 -22.46 -0.31 5.52
N THR A 43 -22.88 0.38 6.58
CA THR A 43 -23.03 -0.26 7.88
C THR A 43 -24.06 -1.41 7.82
N GLY A 44 -23.99 -2.35 8.77
CA GLY A 44 -24.91 -3.49 8.81
C GLY A 44 -26.40 -3.08 8.90
N THR A 45 -26.67 -1.94 9.53
CA THR A 45 -28.00 -1.33 9.64
C THR A 45 -28.39 -0.47 8.43
N GLY A 46 -27.45 -0.18 7.54
CA GLY A 46 -27.64 0.78 6.44
C GLY A 46 -27.76 2.23 6.90
N SER A 47 -27.37 2.54 8.15
CA SER A 47 -27.40 3.90 8.71
C SER A 47 -26.46 4.86 7.98
N GLU A 48 -25.40 4.32 7.38
CA GLU A 48 -24.39 5.07 6.66
C GLU A 48 -23.95 4.31 5.42
N GLN A 49 -23.53 5.09 4.42
CA GLN A 49 -23.13 4.62 3.11
C GLN A 49 -21.85 5.34 2.71
N LEU A 50 -20.78 4.58 2.46
CA LEU A 50 -19.51 5.08 1.99
C LEU A 50 -19.30 4.64 0.53
N LEU A 51 -19.17 5.61 -0.37
CA LEU A 51 -18.72 5.40 -1.74
C LEU A 51 -17.27 5.87 -1.86
N VAL A 52 -16.41 5.00 -2.38
CA VAL A 52 -15.01 5.32 -2.72
C VAL A 52 -14.78 4.94 -4.18
N SER A 53 -14.45 5.92 -5.01
CA SER A 53 -14.21 5.72 -6.43
C SER A 53 -13.09 6.63 -6.93
N GLN A 54 -12.61 6.39 -8.15
CA GLN A 54 -11.61 7.24 -8.79
C GLN A 54 -12.14 8.65 -9.11
N SER A 55 -13.45 8.81 -9.30
CA SER A 55 -14.07 10.11 -9.61
C SER A 55 -14.45 10.91 -8.36
N GLY A 56 -14.37 10.30 -7.18
CA GLY A 56 -14.68 10.96 -5.91
C GLY A 56 -15.16 10.00 -4.84
N CYS A 57 -15.29 10.53 -3.63
CA CYS A 57 -15.78 9.81 -2.47
C CYS A 57 -16.96 10.54 -1.82
N SER A 58 -17.79 9.77 -1.14
CA SER A 58 -18.91 10.30 -0.38
C SER A 58 -19.20 9.43 0.84
N LEU A 59 -19.38 10.06 1.99
CA LEU A 59 -20.08 9.48 3.14
C LEU A 59 -21.50 10.07 3.15
N ALA A 60 -22.50 9.22 3.25
CA ALA A 60 -23.90 9.59 3.26
C ALA A 60 -24.65 8.90 4.41
N ASN A 61 -25.73 9.52 4.86
CA ASN A 61 -26.62 8.94 5.86
C ASN A 61 -27.56 7.87 5.26
N ALA A 62 -28.44 7.31 6.09
CA ALA A 62 -29.40 6.28 5.69
C ALA A 62 -30.31 6.68 4.51
N ALA A 63 -30.59 7.98 4.34
CA ALA A 63 -31.39 8.51 3.24
C ALA A 63 -30.59 8.71 1.95
N GLY A 64 -29.30 8.37 1.93
CA GLY A 64 -28.40 8.59 0.80
C GLY A 64 -27.98 10.05 0.63
N VAL A 65 -28.23 10.92 1.62
CA VAL A 65 -27.82 12.33 1.56
C VAL A 65 -26.35 12.44 1.98
N PRO A 66 -25.46 12.96 1.11
CA PRO A 66 -24.05 13.13 1.46
C PRO A 66 -23.85 14.07 2.65
N THR A 67 -23.19 13.57 3.69
CA THR A 67 -22.73 14.35 4.84
C THR A 67 -21.31 14.87 4.61
N THR A 68 -20.54 14.16 3.78
CA THR A 68 -19.21 14.57 3.30
C THR A 68 -19.02 14.03 1.90
N SER A 69 -18.70 14.88 0.91
CA SER A 69 -18.39 14.44 -0.44
C SER A 69 -17.43 15.36 -1.18
N GLY A 70 -16.63 14.76 -2.07
CA GLY A 70 -15.68 15.48 -2.90
C GLY A 70 -14.57 14.59 -3.46
N PRO A 71 -13.52 15.20 -4.04
CA PRO A 71 -12.30 14.52 -4.41
C PRO A 71 -11.67 13.84 -3.18
N CYS A 72 -11.05 12.69 -3.38
CA CYS A 72 -10.43 11.95 -2.29
C CYS A 72 -9.02 11.48 -2.60
N SER A 73 -8.23 11.34 -1.53
CA SER A 73 -6.89 10.77 -1.56
C SER A 73 -6.76 9.67 -0.50
N TRP A 74 -5.83 8.75 -0.74
CA TRP A 74 -5.56 7.61 0.12
C TRP A 74 -4.11 7.68 0.62
N ASN A 75 -3.95 7.63 1.94
CA ASN A 75 -2.65 7.48 2.57
C ASN A 75 -2.57 6.06 3.19
N PRO A 76 -1.88 5.10 2.54
CA PRO A 76 -1.90 3.71 2.96
C PRO A 76 -1.09 3.43 4.22
N SER A 77 -1.41 2.31 4.86
CA SER A 77 -0.67 1.63 5.92
C SER A 77 -0.77 0.11 5.71
N SER A 78 -0.11 -0.68 6.55
CA SER A 78 -0.09 -2.15 6.40
C SER A 78 -1.44 -2.85 6.54
N ARG A 79 -2.43 -2.22 7.19
CA ARG A 79 -3.77 -2.80 7.42
C ARG A 79 -4.93 -1.97 6.89
N GLY A 80 -4.66 -0.84 6.24
CA GLY A 80 -5.67 0.16 5.95
C GLY A 80 -5.00 1.48 5.61
N GLY A 81 -5.50 2.58 6.13
CA GLY A 81 -4.95 3.90 5.85
C GLY A 81 -5.93 5.01 6.16
N ILE A 82 -5.56 6.23 5.79
CA ILE A 82 -6.40 7.42 5.93
C ILE A 82 -7.00 7.76 4.58
N LEU A 83 -8.33 7.70 4.50
CA LEU A 83 -9.09 8.27 3.40
C LEU A 83 -9.33 9.75 3.71
N THR A 84 -8.84 10.64 2.85
CA THR A 84 -9.14 12.06 2.96
C THR A 84 -10.17 12.43 1.92
N ILE A 85 -11.27 13.06 2.32
CA ILE A 85 -12.25 13.64 1.40
C ILE A 85 -12.15 15.16 1.53
N LEU A 86 -11.88 15.85 0.42
CA LEU A 86 -11.96 17.31 0.38
C LEU A 86 -13.43 17.72 0.29
N SER A 87 -14.07 17.92 1.44
CA SER A 87 -15.51 18.16 1.53
C SER A 87 -15.91 19.44 0.81
N SER A 88 -16.93 19.32 -0.04
CA SER A 88 -17.55 20.44 -0.75
C SER A 88 -18.83 20.96 -0.08
N GLN A 89 -19.27 20.35 1.05
CA GLN A 89 -20.47 20.81 1.77
C GLN A 89 -20.27 22.17 2.47
N THR A 90 -19.04 22.57 2.76
CA THR A 90 -18.73 23.85 3.43
C THR A 90 -18.38 24.94 2.41
N ARG A 91 -18.62 26.23 2.76
CA ARG A 91 -18.28 27.39 1.89
C ARG A 91 -16.81 27.40 1.44
N ARG A 92 -15.94 26.82 2.25
CA ARG A 92 -14.52 26.62 1.95
C ARG A 92 -14.26 25.13 2.02
N PRO A 93 -13.81 24.49 0.93
CA PRO A 93 -13.50 23.07 0.97
C PRO A 93 -12.48 22.77 2.06
N ALA A 94 -12.77 21.75 2.86
CA ALA A 94 -11.94 21.35 4.00
C ALA A 94 -11.70 19.85 3.97
N PRO A 95 -10.47 19.38 4.27
CA PRO A 95 -10.20 17.96 4.33
C PRO A 95 -10.91 17.35 5.54
N VAL A 96 -11.60 16.24 5.31
CA VAL A 96 -12.13 15.35 6.33
C VAL A 96 -11.38 14.04 6.24
N TYR A 97 -10.83 13.59 7.37
CA TYR A 97 -9.99 12.40 7.45
C TYR A 97 -10.80 11.26 8.04
N PHE A 98 -10.71 10.09 7.42
CA PHE A 98 -11.33 8.86 7.87
C PHE A 98 -10.27 7.77 8.03
N ASN A 99 -10.10 7.28 9.26
CA ASN A 99 -9.30 6.10 9.52
C ASN A 99 -10.05 4.85 9.03
N VAL A 100 -9.49 4.18 8.03
CA VAL A 100 -10.07 2.97 7.44
C VAL A 100 -9.15 1.78 7.67
N ILE A 101 -9.71 0.68 8.17
CA ILE A 101 -8.98 -0.57 8.39
C ILE A 101 -9.67 -1.70 7.61
N TRP A 102 -8.90 -2.46 6.85
CA TRP A 102 -9.37 -3.70 6.25
C TRP A 102 -9.52 -4.79 7.30
N VAL A 103 -10.72 -5.37 7.41
CA VAL A 103 -10.97 -6.59 8.18
C VAL A 103 -10.78 -7.80 7.29
N ASN A 104 -11.38 -7.76 6.09
CA ASN A 104 -11.23 -8.73 5.01
C ASN A 104 -11.68 -8.09 3.67
N GLN A 105 -11.67 -8.83 2.56
CA GLN A 105 -11.98 -8.29 1.22
C GLN A 105 -13.41 -7.69 1.06
N SER A 106 -14.33 -8.03 1.95
CA SER A 106 -15.74 -7.57 1.95
C SER A 106 -16.11 -6.74 3.17
N THR A 107 -15.16 -6.46 4.07
CA THR A 107 -15.44 -5.77 5.33
C THR A 107 -14.30 -4.83 5.67
N ILE A 108 -14.66 -3.58 5.95
CA ILE A 108 -13.75 -2.55 6.47
C ILE A 108 -14.32 -1.99 7.78
N THR A 109 -13.48 -1.36 8.57
CA THR A 109 -13.96 -0.40 9.58
C THR A 109 -13.62 1.01 9.15
N VAL A 110 -14.51 1.96 9.45
CA VAL A 110 -14.32 3.39 9.22
C VAL A 110 -14.57 4.07 10.56
N GLU A 111 -13.54 4.70 11.13
CA GLU A 111 -13.60 5.27 12.49
C GLU A 111 -14.07 4.29 13.59
N GLY A 112 -13.88 3.00 13.36
CA GLY A 112 -14.31 1.92 14.26
C GLY A 112 -15.65 1.27 13.90
N ASP A 113 -16.48 1.92 13.09
CA ASP A 113 -17.75 1.36 12.63
C ASP A 113 -17.54 0.37 11.50
N VAL A 114 -18.28 -0.75 11.52
CA VAL A 114 -18.13 -1.84 10.55
C VAL A 114 -18.97 -1.59 9.31
N PHE A 115 -18.30 -1.55 8.15
CA PHE A 115 -18.92 -1.43 6.85
C PHE A 115 -18.72 -2.70 6.02
N TYR A 116 -19.78 -3.08 5.31
CA TYR A 116 -19.83 -4.24 4.43
C TYR A 116 -19.92 -3.78 2.99
N ARG A 117 -19.19 -4.49 2.12
CA ARG A 117 -19.27 -4.27 0.67
C ARG A 117 -20.66 -4.62 0.15
N ARG A 118 -21.11 -3.89 -0.86
CA ARG A 118 -22.37 -4.11 -1.58
C ARG A 118 -22.14 -4.37 -3.05
#